data_AF-A0A644YMF7-F1
#
_entry.id   AF-A0A644YMF7-F1
#
_cell.length_a   1.000
_cell.length_b   1.000
_cell.length_c   1.000
_cell.angle_alpha   90.00
_cell.angle_beta   90.00
_cell.angle_gamma   90.00
#
_symmetry.space_group_name_H-M   'P 1'
#
loop_
_entity.id
_entity.type
_entity.pdbx_description
1 polymer ?
#
loop_
_entity_poly.entity_id
_entity_poly.type
_entity_poly.pdbx_seq_one_letter_code
_entity_poly.pdbx_strand_id
1 'polypeptide(L)'
;MDYQSPVEEAGYTAPAKVQQAVKATSAPNGPAAHFMTTFAIGDDLYDDSFSIDAANGEFLGECGVGISDTVGVGEPKRVSAFEVWLFDKNDIQTVTKVLMSTRAINDLATRQRLASKGEPVEAHEGLQVMLETASLQLQARVVELVYGQGAMPAGSYFERLTLELAVWPK
;
A
#
# COMPACT_ATOMS: atom_id res chain seq x y z
N MET A 1 -55.72 -5.60 -9.57
CA MET A 1 -54.52 -5.38 -10.41
C MET A 1 -53.36 -5.38 -9.45
N ASP A 2 -52.87 -6.59 -9.20
CA ASP A 2 -51.70 -6.90 -8.41
C ASP A 2 -50.45 -6.45 -9.17
N TYR A 3 -49.63 -5.61 -8.53
CA TYR A 3 -48.24 -5.43 -8.91
C TYR A 3 -47.39 -5.62 -7.67
N GLN A 4 -46.95 -6.86 -7.51
CA GLN A 4 -45.83 -7.24 -6.68
C GLN A 4 -44.67 -7.54 -7.63
N SER A 5 -43.56 -6.82 -7.49
CA SER A 5 -42.23 -7.28 -7.89
C SER A 5 -41.18 -6.55 -7.04
N PRO A 6 -40.32 -7.27 -6.33
CA PRO A 6 -39.26 -6.73 -5.49
C PRO A 6 -38.04 -6.38 -6.34
N VAL A 7 -37.35 -5.29 -5.99
CA VAL A 7 -36.01 -5.02 -6.51
C VAL A 7 -35.03 -5.92 -5.75
N GLU A 8 -34.41 -6.86 -6.46
CA GLU A 8 -33.28 -7.64 -6.00
C GLU A 8 -32.10 -6.70 -5.70
N GLU A 9 -31.65 -6.68 -4.45
CA GLU A 9 -30.33 -6.17 -4.11
C GLU A 9 -29.27 -7.11 -4.67
N ALA A 10 -28.69 -6.72 -5.81
CA ALA A 10 -27.50 -7.38 -6.34
C ALA A 10 -26.35 -7.14 -5.35
N GLY A 11 -26.10 -8.14 -4.50
CA GLY A 11 -24.96 -8.16 -3.60
C GLY A 11 -23.66 -8.06 -4.41
N TYR A 12 -22.97 -6.92 -4.29
CA TYR A 12 -21.59 -6.78 -4.72
C TYR A 12 -20.72 -7.64 -3.80
N THR A 13 -20.40 -8.85 -4.22
CA THR A 13 -19.39 -9.67 -3.55
C THR A 13 -18.02 -9.13 -3.97
N ALA A 14 -17.38 -8.36 -3.08
CA ALA A 14 -15.98 -8.00 -3.23
C ALA A 14 -15.15 -9.28 -3.39
N PRO A 15 -14.18 -9.34 -4.33
CA PRO A 15 -13.29 -10.49 -4.41
C PRO A 15 -12.51 -10.60 -3.10
N ALA A 16 -12.52 -11.80 -2.50
CA ALA A 16 -11.74 -12.08 -1.31
C ALA A 16 -10.24 -11.90 -1.65
N LYS A 17 -9.61 -10.88 -1.06
CA LYS A 17 -8.16 -10.67 -1.16
C LYS A 17 -7.45 -11.85 -0.51
N VAL A 18 -6.65 -12.57 -1.29
CA VAL A 18 -5.69 -13.55 -0.76
C VAL A 18 -4.47 -12.76 -0.30
N GLN A 19 -4.54 -12.19 0.91
CA GLN A 19 -3.37 -11.63 1.58
C GLN A 19 -2.42 -12.79 1.93
N GLN A 20 -1.36 -12.97 1.13
CA GLN A 20 -0.35 -13.97 1.43
C GLN A 20 0.67 -13.39 2.41
N ALA A 21 0.38 -13.52 3.70
CA ALA A 21 1.39 -13.36 4.74
C ALA A 21 2.26 -14.63 4.77
N VAL A 22 3.47 -14.56 4.22
CA VAL A 22 4.48 -15.59 4.41
C VAL A 22 5.17 -15.34 5.74
N LYS A 23 4.72 -16.06 6.79
CA LYS A 23 5.36 -15.99 8.11
C LYS A 23 6.80 -16.49 7.98
N ALA A 24 7.78 -15.57 8.01
CA ALA A 24 9.19 -15.89 7.89
C ALA A 24 9.58 -16.90 8.98
N THR A 25 10.21 -18.00 8.58
CA THR A 25 10.80 -18.95 9.54
C THR A 25 11.94 -18.21 10.25
N SER A 26 11.86 -18.12 11.58
CA SER A 26 12.74 -17.34 12.44
C SER A 26 14.21 -17.78 12.34
N ALA A 27 14.94 -17.24 11.36
CA ALA A 27 16.38 -17.15 11.46
C ALA A 27 16.71 -16.18 12.61
N PRO A 28 17.76 -16.43 13.43
CA PRO A 28 18.08 -15.61 14.61
C PRO A 28 18.27 -14.11 14.33
N ASN A 29 18.49 -13.72 13.07
CA ASN A 29 18.64 -12.34 12.59
C ASN A 29 17.71 -12.02 11.38
N GLY A 30 16.67 -12.82 11.16
CA GLY A 30 15.70 -12.61 10.09
C GLY A 30 14.69 -11.51 10.44
N PRO A 31 13.90 -11.03 9.46
CA PRO A 31 12.80 -10.10 9.75
C PRO A 31 11.80 -10.74 10.72
N ALA A 32 11.29 -9.95 11.66
CA ALA A 32 10.16 -10.34 12.51
C ALA A 32 8.89 -10.56 11.69
N ALA A 33 8.73 -9.83 10.58
CA ALA A 33 7.62 -10.01 9.67
C ALA A 33 8.03 -9.78 8.22
N HIS A 34 7.44 -10.54 7.30
CA HIS A 34 7.69 -10.46 5.86
C HIS A 34 6.39 -10.62 5.10
N PHE A 35 6.08 -9.68 4.22
CA PHE A 35 4.82 -9.63 3.49
C PHE A 35 5.06 -9.29 2.03
N MET A 36 4.19 -9.80 1.17
CA MET A 36 4.07 -9.36 -0.21
C MET A 36 2.65 -8.84 -0.41
N THR A 37 2.52 -7.63 -0.94
CA THR A 37 1.23 -7.07 -1.31
C THR A 37 1.27 -6.53 -2.73
N THR A 38 0.15 -6.62 -3.44
CA THR A 38 0.03 -6.20 -4.83
C THR A 38 -1.26 -5.44 -5.03
N PHE A 39 -1.12 -4.19 -5.45
CA PHE A 39 -2.21 -3.46 -6.07
C PHE A 39 -2.34 -3.86 -7.54
N ALA A 40 -3.56 -4.05 -8.00
CA ALA A 40 -3.91 -4.12 -9.41
C ALA A 40 -5.07 -3.17 -9.71
N ILE A 41 -5.04 -2.55 -10.88
CA ILE A 41 -6.10 -1.62 -11.30
C ILE A 41 -7.49 -2.26 -11.21
N GLY A 42 -8.46 -1.53 -10.67
CA GLY A 42 -9.78 -2.04 -10.31
C GLY A 42 -9.93 -2.41 -8.83
N ASP A 43 -8.83 -2.53 -8.08
CA ASP A 43 -8.89 -2.59 -6.62
C ASP A 43 -8.98 -1.19 -6.00
N ASP A 44 -10.13 -0.55 -6.17
CA ASP A 44 -10.35 0.85 -5.77
C ASP A 44 -10.41 1.07 -4.25
N LEU A 45 -10.35 -0.02 -3.48
CA LEU A 45 -10.35 -0.08 -2.01
C LEU A 45 -9.04 -0.71 -1.49
N TYR A 46 -7.97 -0.69 -2.28
CA TYR A 46 -6.69 -1.23 -1.86
C TYR A 46 -6.13 -0.48 -0.64
N ASP A 47 -6.16 -1.18 0.50
CA ASP A 47 -5.67 -0.75 1.80
C ASP A 47 -5.32 -2.01 2.63
N ASP A 48 -4.15 -2.59 2.36
CA ASP A 48 -3.69 -3.79 3.04
C ASP A 48 -2.95 -3.41 4.33
N SER A 49 -3.29 -4.09 5.43
CA SER A 49 -2.68 -3.92 6.75
C SER A 49 -2.23 -5.28 7.30
N PHE A 50 -1.07 -5.31 7.94
CA PHE A 50 -0.43 -6.52 8.45
C PHE A 50 0.11 -6.30 9.87
N SER A 51 -0.35 -7.14 10.80
CA SER A 51 0.16 -7.16 12.17
C SER A 51 1.58 -7.72 12.23
N ILE A 52 2.44 -7.09 13.03
CA ILE A 52 3.81 -7.51 13.28
C ILE A 52 3.85 -8.09 14.69
N ASP A 53 4.07 -9.40 14.79
CA ASP A 53 4.17 -10.11 16.06
C ASP A 53 5.60 -10.65 16.27
N ALA A 54 6.09 -10.63 17.50
CA ALA A 54 7.31 -11.32 17.89
C ALA A 54 7.12 -12.85 17.87
N ALA A 55 8.23 -13.59 17.94
CA ALA A 55 8.22 -15.05 17.95
C ALA A 55 7.43 -15.66 19.13
N ASN A 56 7.31 -14.93 20.24
CA ASN A 56 6.51 -15.29 21.41
C ASN A 56 5.00 -14.97 21.26
N GLY A 57 4.58 -14.42 20.10
CA GLY A 57 3.20 -13.98 19.84
C GLY A 57 2.85 -12.61 20.42
N GLU A 58 3.82 -11.88 20.95
CA GLU A 58 3.61 -10.52 21.41
C GLU A 58 3.46 -9.57 20.21
N PHE A 59 2.34 -8.87 20.13
CA PHE A 59 2.15 -7.78 19.16
C PHE A 59 3.27 -6.75 19.32
N LEU A 60 3.92 -6.32 18.24
CA LEU A 60 4.97 -5.31 18.22
C LEU A 60 4.52 -4.01 17.54
N GLY A 61 3.65 -4.12 16.54
CA GLY A 61 3.21 -2.99 15.74
C GLY A 61 2.44 -3.45 14.50
N GLU A 62 2.21 -2.54 13.58
CA GLU A 62 1.47 -2.82 12.35
C GLU A 62 2.12 -2.10 11.17
N CYS A 63 2.07 -2.67 9.97
CA CYS A 63 2.48 -1.98 8.75
C CYS A 63 1.48 -2.25 7.63
N GLY A 64 1.47 -1.37 6.62
CA GLY A 64 0.54 -1.54 5.52
C GLY A 64 0.84 -0.66 4.32
N VAL A 65 0.00 -0.85 3.30
CA VAL A 65 0.03 -0.08 2.06
C VAL A 65 -1.39 0.26 1.64
N GLY A 66 -1.67 1.54 1.44
CA GLY A 66 -2.97 2.03 1.01
C GLY A 66 -2.89 2.98 -0.18
N ILE A 67 -4.02 3.15 -0.88
CA ILE A 67 -4.16 4.18 -1.92
C ILE A 67 -4.12 5.56 -1.26
N SER A 68 -3.17 6.40 -1.68
CA SER A 68 -3.05 7.77 -1.15
C SER A 68 -3.63 8.83 -2.09
N ASP A 69 -3.58 8.59 -3.40
CA ASP A 69 -4.04 9.54 -4.40
C ASP A 69 -4.53 8.87 -5.70
N THR A 70 -5.42 9.56 -6.40
CA THR A 70 -5.90 9.17 -7.74
C THR A 70 -5.86 10.36 -8.69
N VAL A 71 -5.79 10.10 -9.99
CA VAL A 71 -5.68 11.13 -11.01
C VAL A 71 -6.75 11.01 -12.11
N GLY A 72 -7.30 12.15 -12.51
CA GLY A 72 -8.30 12.22 -13.58
C GLY A 72 -9.67 11.73 -13.13
N VAL A 73 -10.47 11.30 -14.10
CA VAL A 73 -11.84 10.80 -13.88
C VAL A 73 -12.02 9.48 -14.62
N GLY A 74 -12.89 8.61 -14.09
CA GLY A 74 -13.26 7.34 -14.70
C GLY A 74 -13.12 6.16 -13.74
N GLU A 75 -13.75 5.05 -14.12
CA GLU A 75 -13.65 3.75 -13.47
C GLU A 75 -12.92 2.76 -14.39
N PRO A 76 -12.06 1.88 -13.86
CA PRO A 76 -11.58 1.86 -12.46
C PRO A 76 -10.74 3.10 -12.10
N LYS A 77 -10.60 3.40 -10.81
CA LYS A 77 -9.82 4.57 -10.37
C LYS A 77 -8.37 4.43 -10.82
N ARG A 78 -7.82 5.55 -11.28
CA ARG A 78 -6.42 5.66 -11.72
C ARG A 78 -5.55 6.09 -10.55
N VAL A 79 -5.05 5.13 -9.80
CA VAL A 79 -4.21 5.38 -8.62
C VAL A 79 -2.86 5.98 -9.02
N SER A 80 -2.52 7.14 -8.46
CA SER A 80 -1.31 7.91 -8.77
C SER A 80 -0.29 7.93 -7.63
N ALA A 81 -0.67 7.52 -6.42
CA ALA A 81 0.22 7.38 -5.27
C ALA A 81 -0.31 6.38 -4.23
N PHE A 82 0.63 5.77 -3.50
CA PHE A 82 0.38 4.86 -2.38
C PHE A 82 1.07 5.37 -1.12
N GLU A 83 0.48 5.16 0.04
CA GLU A 83 1.14 5.33 1.32
C GLU A 83 1.61 3.99 1.84
N VAL A 84 2.90 3.91 2.18
CA VAL A 84 3.49 2.82 2.94
C VAL A 84 3.69 3.35 4.36
N TRP A 85 3.20 2.63 5.35
CA TRP A 85 3.22 3.11 6.73
C TRP A 85 3.68 2.02 7.72
N LEU A 86 4.24 2.48 8.84
CA LEU A 86 4.70 1.66 9.96
C LEU A 86 4.22 2.30 11.26
N PHE A 87 3.50 1.53 12.06
CA PHE A 87 3.08 1.85 13.42
C PHE A 87 3.84 0.96 14.42
N ASP A 88 4.31 1.56 15.51
CA ASP A 88 5.00 0.89 16.60
C ASP A 88 4.17 0.98 17.88
N LYS A 89 3.96 -0.14 18.58
CA LYS A 89 3.16 -0.11 19.82
C LYS A 89 3.86 0.65 20.95
N ASN A 90 5.19 0.65 20.96
CA ASN A 90 6.01 1.21 22.03
C ASN A 90 6.26 2.71 21.80
N ASP A 91 6.07 3.15 20.57
CA ASP A 91 6.16 4.53 20.11
C ASP A 91 4.94 4.79 19.23
N ILE A 92 3.87 5.32 19.84
CA ILE A 92 2.51 5.49 19.28
C ILE A 92 2.43 6.46 18.07
N GLN A 93 3.51 6.59 17.31
CA GLN A 93 3.59 7.31 16.05
C GLN A 93 3.50 6.34 14.87
N THR A 94 2.89 6.84 13.80
CA THR A 94 2.93 6.20 12.49
C THR A 94 3.89 6.98 11.62
N VAL A 95 4.89 6.29 11.09
CA VAL A 95 5.78 6.84 10.06
C VAL A 95 5.24 6.45 8.71
N THR A 96 5.20 7.39 7.78
CA THR A 96 4.60 7.19 6.45
C THR A 96 5.52 7.72 5.35
N LYS A 97 5.66 6.94 4.28
CA LYS A 97 6.21 7.37 3.00
C LYS A 97 5.15 7.28 1.92
N VAL A 98 5.07 8.28 1.05
CA VAL A 98 4.13 8.31 -0.05
C VAL A 98 4.87 8.00 -1.35
N LEU A 99 4.69 6.80 -1.87
CA LEU A 99 5.22 6.36 -3.15
C LEU A 99 4.35 6.91 -4.29
N MET A 100 4.91 7.81 -5.08
CA MET A 100 4.20 8.58 -6.10
C MET A 100 4.62 8.15 -7.50
N SER A 101 3.69 8.17 -8.44
CA SER A 101 4.02 8.05 -9.86
C SER A 101 4.92 9.20 -10.33
N THR A 102 5.69 8.99 -11.41
CA THR A 102 6.54 10.03 -12.02
C THR A 102 5.77 11.31 -12.30
N ARG A 103 4.52 11.24 -12.78
CA ARG A 103 3.73 12.45 -13.00
C ARG A 103 3.35 13.13 -11.68
N ALA A 104 2.93 12.36 -10.68
CA ALA A 104 2.46 12.91 -9.41
C ALA A 104 3.59 13.61 -8.65
N ILE A 105 4.79 13.01 -8.57
CA ILE A 105 5.93 13.59 -7.86
C ILE A 105 6.42 14.90 -8.52
N ASN A 106 6.32 14.99 -9.85
CA ASN A 106 6.73 16.16 -10.63
C ASN A 106 5.66 17.27 -10.67
N ASP A 107 4.43 17.00 -10.23
CA ASP A 107 3.39 18.02 -10.06
C ASP A 107 3.49 18.67 -8.68
N LEU A 108 3.84 19.96 -8.63
CA LEU A 108 4.10 20.68 -7.37
C LEU A 108 2.90 20.65 -6.42
N ALA A 109 1.70 20.87 -6.94
CA ALA A 109 0.48 20.93 -6.14
C ALA A 109 0.15 19.55 -5.52
N THR A 110 0.25 18.48 -6.33
CA THR A 110 0.05 17.11 -5.87
C THR A 110 1.09 16.72 -4.84
N ARG A 111 2.39 16.97 -5.10
CA ARG A 111 3.46 16.67 -4.16
C ARG A 111 3.30 17.41 -2.82
N GLN A 112 2.97 18.71 -2.85
CA GLN A 112 2.74 19.49 -1.62
C GLN A 112 1.56 18.96 -0.81
N ARG A 113 0.46 18.60 -1.49
CA ARG A 113 -0.71 18.01 -0.83
C ARG A 113 -0.39 16.66 -0.20
N LEU A 114 0.35 15.79 -0.89
CA LEU A 114 0.69 14.47 -0.36
C LEU A 114 1.79 14.51 0.71
N ALA A 115 2.61 15.56 0.75
CA ALA A 115 3.61 15.75 1.81
C ALA A 115 3.00 15.89 3.22
N SER A 116 1.70 16.22 3.34
CA SER A 116 1.02 16.23 4.65
C SER A 116 0.65 14.83 5.16
N LYS A 117 0.72 13.80 4.30
CA LYS A 117 0.43 12.41 4.67
C LYS A 117 1.69 11.62 5.03
N GLY A 118 2.82 11.99 4.43
CA GLY A 118 4.11 11.33 4.63
C GLY A 118 5.16 11.89 3.68
N GLU A 119 6.38 11.38 3.77
CA GLU A 119 7.48 11.81 2.91
C GLU A 119 7.25 11.38 1.44
N PRO A 120 7.17 12.32 0.48
CA PRO A 120 7.00 11.98 -0.94
C PRO A 120 8.24 11.31 -1.54
N VAL A 121 8.06 10.19 -2.23
CA VAL A 121 9.11 9.45 -2.93
C VAL A 121 8.64 9.04 -4.32
N GLU A 122 9.47 9.20 -5.35
CA GLU A 122 9.15 8.69 -6.69
C GLU A 122 9.26 7.16 -6.73
N ALA A 123 8.17 6.49 -7.09
CA ALA A 123 8.15 5.05 -7.26
C ALA A 123 8.77 4.63 -8.59
N HIS A 124 9.75 3.75 -8.54
CA HIS A 124 10.32 3.07 -9.70
C HIS A 124 10.66 1.61 -9.32
N GLU A 125 10.80 0.73 -10.31
CA GLU A 125 11.21 -0.66 -10.06
C GLU A 125 12.53 -0.71 -9.29
N GLY A 126 12.62 -1.63 -8.33
CA GLY A 126 13.81 -1.81 -7.49
C GLY A 126 14.01 -0.74 -6.41
N LEU A 127 13.16 0.29 -6.32
CA LEU A 127 13.18 1.25 -5.23
C LEU A 127 13.11 0.52 -3.88
N GLN A 128 13.94 0.93 -2.94
CA GLN A 128 13.88 0.51 -1.53
C GLN A 128 13.73 1.75 -0.66
N VAL A 129 12.74 1.74 0.22
CA VAL A 129 12.53 2.80 1.21
C VAL A 129 12.51 2.24 2.62
N MET A 130 13.09 2.99 3.56
CA MET A 130 13.16 2.62 4.96
C MET A 130 12.22 3.50 5.79
N LEU A 131 11.37 2.88 6.60
CA LEU A 131 10.58 3.54 7.63
C LEU A 131 11.09 3.08 8.99
N GLU A 132 11.34 4.02 9.89
CA GLU A 132 11.94 3.72 11.20
C GLU A 132 11.16 4.40 12.31
N THR A 133 10.84 3.62 13.33
CA THR A 133 10.33 4.10 14.62
C THR A 133 11.42 3.93 15.69
N ALA A 134 11.05 4.10 16.95
CA ALA A 134 11.93 3.81 18.07
C ALA A 134 12.37 2.33 18.12
N SER A 135 11.44 1.37 17.93
CA SER A 135 11.72 -0.05 18.13
C SER A 135 11.56 -0.94 16.90
N LEU A 136 11.05 -0.40 15.79
CA LEU A 136 10.85 -1.13 14.54
C LEU A 136 11.50 -0.42 13.35
N GLN A 137 11.89 -1.21 12.37
CA GLN A 137 12.35 -0.76 11.07
C GLN A 137 11.69 -1.59 9.98
N LEU A 138 11.03 -0.92 9.03
CA LEU A 138 10.42 -1.51 7.84
C LEU A 138 11.23 -1.13 6.60
N GLN A 139 11.63 -2.14 5.83
CA GLN A 139 12.07 -1.98 4.45
C GLN A 139 10.91 -2.31 3.51
N ALA A 140 10.53 -1.37 2.67
CA ALA A 140 9.60 -1.61 1.57
C ALA A 140 10.35 -1.56 0.24
N ARG A 141 10.23 -2.62 -0.56
CA ARG A 141 10.87 -2.76 -1.87
C ARG A 141 9.84 -2.87 -2.98
N VAL A 142 9.95 -2.03 -4.00
CA VAL A 142 9.18 -2.16 -5.24
C VAL A 142 9.74 -3.34 -6.04
N VAL A 143 8.99 -4.43 -6.06
CA VAL A 143 9.34 -5.66 -6.78
C VAL A 143 8.91 -5.56 -8.23
N GLU A 144 7.74 -4.96 -8.48
CA GLU A 144 7.17 -4.77 -9.80
C GLU A 144 6.41 -3.45 -9.84
N LEU A 145 6.53 -2.73 -10.95
CA LEU A 145 5.79 -1.50 -11.20
C LEU A 145 5.39 -1.43 -12.68
N VAL A 146 4.09 -1.50 -12.93
CA VAL A 146 3.52 -1.32 -14.26
C VAL A 146 2.68 -0.07 -14.26
N TYR A 147 3.03 0.89 -15.12
CA TYR A 147 2.17 2.05 -15.36
C TYR A 147 1.06 1.71 -16.35
N GLY A 148 -0.13 2.25 -16.09
CA GLY A 148 -1.24 2.11 -17.00
C GLY A 148 -1.01 2.86 -18.32
N GLN A 149 -1.58 2.31 -19.38
CA GLN A 149 -1.54 2.88 -20.72
C GLN A 149 -2.87 3.53 -21.10
N GLY A 150 -2.85 4.51 -21.99
CA GLY A 150 -4.07 5.11 -22.54
C GLY A 150 -3.90 6.58 -22.91
N ALA A 151 -4.98 7.34 -22.75
CA ALA A 151 -5.05 8.75 -23.14
C ALA A 151 -4.28 9.71 -22.21
N MET A 152 -3.84 9.23 -21.03
CA MET A 152 -3.02 10.03 -20.11
C MET A 152 -1.53 9.87 -20.46
N PRO A 153 -0.68 10.87 -20.13
CA PRO A 153 0.76 10.74 -20.27
C PRO A 153 1.31 9.50 -19.55
N ALA A 154 2.39 8.91 -20.09
CA ALA A 154 3.08 7.80 -19.42
C ALA A 154 3.51 8.20 -18.00
N GLY A 155 3.50 7.24 -17.07
CA GLY A 155 3.85 7.50 -15.66
C GLY A 155 2.78 8.29 -14.89
N SER A 156 1.53 8.31 -15.37
CA SER A 156 0.43 9.02 -14.68
C SER A 156 -0.19 8.23 -13.53
N TYR A 157 -0.38 6.93 -13.70
CA TYR A 157 -1.06 6.07 -12.73
C TYR A 157 -0.59 4.62 -12.88
N PHE A 158 -0.75 3.85 -11.82
CA PHE A 158 -0.31 2.46 -11.77
C PHE A 158 -1.40 1.52 -12.30
N GLU A 159 -1.00 0.57 -13.12
CA GLU A 159 -1.81 -0.61 -13.47
C GLU A 159 -1.55 -1.76 -12.50
N ARG A 160 -0.30 -1.92 -12.07
CA ARG A 160 0.12 -2.88 -11.04
C ARG A 160 1.29 -2.32 -10.23
N LEU A 161 1.27 -2.55 -8.93
CA LEU A 161 2.39 -2.28 -8.04
C LEU A 161 2.51 -3.44 -7.05
N THR A 162 3.67 -4.09 -7.01
CA THR A 162 3.97 -5.15 -6.04
C THR A 162 5.07 -4.68 -5.10
N LEU A 163 4.79 -4.76 -3.80
CA LEU A 163 5.70 -4.39 -2.73
C LEU A 163 6.03 -5.61 -1.88
N GLU A 164 7.32 -5.78 -1.62
CA GLU A 164 7.83 -6.64 -0.56
C GLU A 164 8.10 -5.78 0.67
N LEU A 165 7.53 -6.18 1.81
CA LEU A 165 7.68 -5.52 3.10
C LEU A 165 8.43 -6.47 4.03
N ALA A 166 9.50 -5.98 4.66
CA ALA A 166 10.25 -6.72 5.64
C ALA A 166 10.47 -5.84 6.88
N VAL A 167 10.14 -6.36 8.06
CA VAL A 167 10.19 -5.61 9.32
C VAL A 167 11.12 -6.28 10.30
N TRP A 168 11.98 -5.49 10.95
CA TRP A 168 12.89 -5.94 12.00
C TRP A 168 12.68 -5.13 13.28
N PRO A 169 12.86 -5.75 14.47
CA PRO A 169 13.08 -5.01 15.69
C PRO A 169 14.45 -4.31 15.66
N LYS A 170 14.54 -3.12 16.24
CA LYS A 170 15.79 -2.34 16.39
C LYS A 170 16.48 -2.62 17.72
#